data_AF-A0A9D3SRL0-F1
#
_entry.id   AF-A0A9D3SRL0-F1
#
_cell.length_a   1.000
_cell.length_b   1.000
_cell.length_c   1.000
_cell.angle_alpha   90.00
_cell.angle_beta   90.00
_cell.angle_gamma   90.00
#
_symmetry.space_group_name_H-M   'P 1'
#
loop_
_entity.id
_entity.type
_entity.pdbx_description
1 polymer ?
#
loop_
_entity_poly.entity_id
_entity_poly.type
_entity_poly.pdbx_seq_one_letter_code
_entity_poly.pdbx_strand_id
1 'polypeptide(L)'
;MFVYIKHGEDEQFLVNTNCSNISLLQYVRSKLGLTESELVDLCDETGALLFMSRQLQDYASRILSPRKTYIVCTINRNSVGAYISITPHVANLDTALQGALQNQLVSLEQARRKLRKLHASEGHKTSVQAQKQPVRTPNPVNR
;
A
#
# COMPACT_ATOMS: atom_id res chain seq x y z
N MET A 1 20.30 -5.58 -12.48
CA MET A 1 19.16 -6.11 -13.27
C MET A 1 18.27 -4.94 -13.63
N PHE A 2 17.63 -4.90 -14.81
CA PHE A 2 16.84 -3.73 -15.21
C PHE A 2 15.38 -4.07 -15.53
N VAL A 3 14.51 -3.09 -15.31
CA VAL A 3 13.10 -3.08 -15.70
C VAL A 3 12.75 -1.75 -16.37
N TYR A 4 11.65 -1.73 -17.11
CA TYR A 4 11.10 -0.52 -17.71
C TYR A 4 10.02 0.07 -16.81
N ILE A 5 10.05 1.38 -16.64
CA ILE A 5 8.96 2.14 -16.03
C ILE A 5 8.32 2.98 -17.14
N LYS A 6 7.07 2.68 -17.49
CA LYS A 6 6.29 3.42 -18.49
C LYS A 6 5.58 4.60 -17.83
N HIS A 7 5.60 5.75 -18.50
CA HIS A 7 4.87 6.95 -18.10
C HIS A 7 4.52 7.82 -19.31
N GLY A 8 3.75 8.89 -19.09
CA GLY A 8 3.49 9.90 -20.13
C GLY A 8 2.96 9.32 -21.45
N GLU A 9 3.23 10.00 -22.55
CA GLU A 9 2.88 9.54 -23.89
C GLU A 9 3.99 8.69 -24.48
N ASP A 10 3.87 7.36 -24.30
CA ASP A 10 4.84 6.36 -24.75
C ASP A 10 6.28 6.57 -24.27
N GLU A 11 6.44 7.29 -23.16
CA GLU A 11 7.72 7.47 -22.50
C GLU A 11 8.03 6.29 -21.56
N GLN A 12 9.31 5.97 -21.46
CA GLN A 12 9.79 4.99 -20.50
C GLN A 12 11.23 5.25 -20.11
N PHE A 13 11.59 4.82 -18.90
CA PHE A 13 12.99 4.79 -18.46
C PHE A 13 13.36 3.46 -17.82
N LEU A 14 14.65 3.14 -17.89
CA LEU A 14 15.21 1.96 -17.24
C LEU A 14 15.54 2.24 -15.78
N VAL A 15 15.27 1.27 -14.93
CA VAL A 15 15.64 1.31 -13.51
C VAL A 15 16.46 0.07 -13.16
N ASN A 16 17.59 0.28 -12.47
CA ASN A 16 18.36 -0.82 -11.90
C ASN A 16 17.67 -1.31 -10.62
N THR A 17 17.25 -2.57 -10.59
CA THR A 17 16.55 -3.17 -9.45
C THR A 17 17.48 -3.68 -8.35
N ASN A 18 18.80 -3.54 -8.52
CA ASN A 18 19.81 -3.78 -7.47
C ASN A 18 19.91 -2.59 -6.50
N CYS A 19 18.77 -2.02 -6.10
CA CYS A 19 18.64 -0.97 -5.11
C CYS A 19 17.48 -1.28 -4.17
N SER A 20 17.37 -0.55 -3.06
CA SER A 20 16.25 -0.68 -2.13
C SER A 20 14.96 -0.12 -2.74
N ASN A 21 13.82 -0.63 -2.30
CA ASN A 21 12.51 -0.11 -2.70
C ASN A 21 12.35 1.39 -2.42
N ILE A 22 12.90 1.89 -1.31
CA ILE A 22 12.89 3.33 -1.00
C ILE A 22 13.66 4.15 -2.04
N SER A 23 14.88 3.74 -2.41
CA SER A 23 15.68 4.45 -3.42
C SER A 23 15.02 4.41 -4.79
N LEU A 24 14.39 3.28 -5.14
CA LEU A 24 13.64 3.16 -6.38
C LEU A 24 12.46 4.13 -6.41
N LEU A 25 11.64 4.18 -5.36
CA LEU A 25 10.48 5.07 -5.30
C LEU A 25 10.89 6.55 -5.29
N GLN A 26 11.99 6.90 -4.62
CA GLN A 26 12.58 8.25 -4.67
C GLN A 26 13.01 8.62 -6.10
N TYR A 27 13.70 7.72 -6.79
CA TYR A 27 14.11 7.94 -8.17
C TYR A 27 12.91 8.13 -9.10
N VAL A 28 11.87 7.31 -8.96
CA VAL A 28 10.61 7.43 -9.72
C VAL A 28 9.95 8.78 -9.48
N ARG A 29 9.84 9.24 -8.21
CA ARG A 29 9.28 10.57 -7.90
C ARG A 29 10.06 11.68 -8.58
N SER A 30 11.39 11.65 -8.44
CA SER A 30 12.27 12.64 -9.07
C SER A 30 12.12 12.66 -10.59
N LYS A 31 12.00 11.49 -11.23
CA LYS A 31 11.81 11.37 -12.68
C LYS A 31 10.49 11.95 -13.18
N LEU A 32 9.41 11.81 -12.40
CA LEU A 32 8.08 12.28 -12.75
C LEU A 32 7.73 13.66 -12.17
N GLY A 33 8.64 14.30 -11.43
CA GLY A 33 8.37 15.57 -10.75
C GLY A 33 7.32 15.47 -9.64
N LEU A 34 7.14 14.28 -9.05
CA LEU A 34 6.20 14.05 -7.96
C LEU A 34 6.77 14.51 -6.62
N THR A 35 5.90 14.91 -5.71
CA THR A 35 6.31 15.37 -4.38
C THR A 35 6.71 14.19 -3.48
N GLU A 36 7.64 14.42 -2.55
CA GLU A 36 8.06 13.38 -1.58
C GLU A 36 6.91 12.88 -0.68
N SER A 37 5.90 13.72 -0.46
CA SER A 37 4.69 13.36 0.30
C SER A 37 3.74 12.43 -0.45
N GLU A 38 3.84 12.33 -1.77
CA GLU A 38 2.95 11.47 -2.54
C GLU A 38 3.25 9.99 -2.30
N LEU A 39 2.18 9.25 -2.01
CA LEU A 39 2.23 7.80 -1.95
C LEU A 39 2.28 7.26 -3.38
N VAL A 40 3.48 6.85 -3.78
CA VAL A 40 3.75 6.25 -5.08
C VAL A 40 3.92 4.76 -4.93
N ASP A 41 3.40 4.02 -5.89
CA ASP A 41 3.63 2.59 -6.07
C ASP A 41 3.75 2.27 -7.56
N LEU A 42 4.11 1.04 -7.88
CA LEU A 42 4.10 0.53 -9.24
C LEU A 42 2.97 -0.49 -9.41
N CYS A 43 2.40 -0.58 -10.61
CA CYS A 43 1.58 -1.71 -11.02
C CYS A 43 2.20 -2.45 -12.21
N ASP A 44 1.92 -3.74 -12.32
CA ASP A 44 2.26 -4.53 -13.49
C ASP A 44 1.26 -4.34 -14.64
N GLU A 45 1.46 -5.06 -15.75
CA GLU A 45 0.57 -5.02 -16.92
C GLU A 45 -0.88 -5.45 -16.65
N THR A 46 -1.14 -6.12 -15.52
CA THR A 46 -2.49 -6.57 -15.13
C THR A 46 -3.20 -5.57 -14.22
N GLY A 47 -2.53 -4.48 -13.82
CA GLY A 47 -3.04 -3.50 -12.88
C GLY A 47 -2.88 -3.91 -11.41
N ALA A 48 -2.11 -4.97 -11.13
CA ALA A 48 -1.80 -5.36 -9.76
C ALA A 48 -0.74 -4.43 -9.16
N LEU A 49 -1.10 -3.72 -8.09
CA LEU A 49 -0.16 -2.91 -7.31
C LEU A 49 0.85 -3.80 -6.57
N LEU A 50 2.11 -3.36 -6.55
CA LEU A 50 3.23 -4.11 -5.97
C LEU A 50 3.42 -3.88 -4.46
N PHE A 51 2.83 -2.82 -3.90
CA PHE A 51 2.93 -2.44 -2.50
C PHE A 51 4.37 -2.29 -2.00
N MET A 52 5.25 -1.68 -2.82
CA MET A 52 6.69 -1.57 -2.52
C MET A 52 6.97 -0.82 -1.20
N SER A 53 6.06 0.07 -0.81
CA SER A 53 6.11 0.80 0.47
C SER A 53 6.01 -0.09 1.72
N ARG A 54 5.55 -1.34 1.61
CA ARG A 54 5.53 -2.29 2.73
C ARG A 54 6.90 -2.89 3.03
N GLN A 55 7.82 -2.78 2.09
CA GLN A 55 9.12 -3.45 2.10
C GLN A 55 10.24 -2.48 1.71
N LEU A 56 10.20 -1.24 2.22
CA LEU A 56 11.07 -0.14 1.78
C LEU A 56 12.57 -0.47 1.76
N GLN A 57 13.04 -1.30 2.70
CA GLN A 57 14.45 -1.66 2.84
C GLN A 57 14.85 -2.88 1.99
N ASP A 58 13.87 -3.63 1.48
CA ASP A 58 14.16 -4.78 0.63
C ASP A 58 14.68 -4.33 -0.74
N TYR A 59 15.49 -5.18 -1.36
CA TYR A 59 15.89 -5.00 -2.74
C TYR A 59 14.68 -5.07 -3.68
N ALA A 60 14.61 -4.11 -4.60
CA ALA A 60 13.54 -4.05 -5.60
C ALA A 60 13.51 -5.26 -6.51
N SER A 61 14.65 -5.93 -6.73
CA SER A 61 14.75 -7.20 -7.45
C SER A 61 13.97 -8.36 -6.83
N ARG A 62 13.53 -8.26 -5.56
CA ARG A 62 12.66 -9.26 -4.93
C ARG A 62 11.20 -9.17 -5.38
N ILE A 63 10.78 -8.00 -5.87
CA ILE A 63 9.40 -7.71 -6.27
C ILE A 63 9.33 -7.57 -7.80
N LEU A 64 10.29 -6.85 -8.37
CA LEU A 64 10.34 -6.53 -9.79
C LEU A 64 11.04 -7.63 -10.58
N SER A 65 10.28 -8.24 -11.49
CA SER A 65 10.79 -9.26 -12.39
C SER A 65 11.65 -8.63 -13.50
N PRO A 66 12.82 -9.22 -13.83
CA PRO A 66 13.70 -8.68 -14.88
C PRO A 66 13.00 -8.47 -16.21
N ARG A 67 13.35 -7.38 -16.91
CA ARG A 67 12.89 -7.06 -18.28
C ARG A 67 11.36 -6.88 -18.42
N LYS A 68 10.63 -6.78 -17.32
CA LYS A 68 9.21 -6.41 -17.31
C LYS A 68 9.05 -4.90 -17.37
N THR A 69 7.83 -4.50 -17.73
CA THR A 69 7.39 -3.10 -17.75
C THR A 69 6.39 -2.89 -16.63
N TYR A 70 6.56 -1.80 -15.90
CA TYR A 70 5.68 -1.39 -14.82
C TYR A 70 5.19 0.04 -15.07
N ILE A 71 4.04 0.37 -14.51
CA ILE A 71 3.43 1.70 -14.62
C ILE A 71 3.45 2.35 -13.24
N VAL A 72 3.79 3.63 -13.19
CA VAL A 72 3.77 4.40 -11.95
C VAL A 72 2.33 4.77 -11.60
N CYS A 73 1.94 4.57 -10.35
CA CYS A 73 0.66 5.02 -9.83
C CYS A 73 0.84 5.89 -8.58
N THR A 74 0.15 7.03 -8.52
CA THR A 74 -0.10 7.74 -7.25
C THR A 74 -1.35 7.16 -6.60
N ILE A 75 -1.27 6.86 -5.30
CA ILE A 75 -2.36 6.32 -4.49
C ILE A 75 -2.83 7.42 -3.53
N ASN A 76 -4.05 7.92 -3.71
CA ASN A 76 -4.61 8.90 -2.79
C ASN A 76 -5.38 8.19 -1.66
N ARG A 77 -5.09 8.58 -0.43
CA ARG A 77 -5.86 8.18 0.76
C ARG A 77 -6.29 9.41 1.53
N ASN A 78 -7.48 9.37 2.11
CA ASN A 78 -7.93 10.43 3.01
C ASN A 78 -7.31 10.31 4.41
N SER A 79 -7.62 11.26 5.29
CA SER A 79 -7.11 11.32 6.68
C SER A 79 -7.45 10.09 7.52
N VAL A 80 -8.55 9.40 7.20
CA VAL A 80 -8.93 8.13 7.85
C VAL A 80 -8.36 6.91 7.11
N GLY A 81 -7.42 7.09 6.20
CA GLY A 81 -6.73 6.03 5.47
C GLY A 81 -7.59 5.26 4.47
N ALA A 82 -8.78 5.77 4.11
CA ALA A 82 -9.60 5.18 3.05
C ALA A 82 -8.97 5.48 1.69
N TYR A 83 -8.99 4.50 0.78
CA TYR A 83 -8.48 4.70 -0.57
C TYR A 83 -9.47 5.53 -1.38
N ILE A 84 -9.00 6.62 -1.99
CA ILE A 84 -9.81 7.57 -2.75
C ILE A 84 -9.62 7.37 -4.24
N SER A 85 -8.37 7.25 -4.69
CA SER A 85 -8.04 7.03 -6.10
C SER A 85 -6.72 6.29 -6.26
N ILE A 86 -6.59 5.62 -7.41
CA ILE A 86 -5.32 5.15 -7.97
C ILE A 86 -5.19 5.85 -9.31
N THR A 87 -4.18 6.71 -9.44
CA THR A 87 -3.94 7.51 -10.64
C THR A 87 -2.68 7.00 -11.33
N PRO A 88 -2.80 6.27 -12.46
CA PRO A 88 -1.64 5.88 -13.25
C PRO A 88 -1.08 7.08 -14.02
N HIS A 89 0.24 7.19 -14.08
CA HIS A 89 0.95 8.28 -14.78
C HIS A 89 1.34 7.90 -16.20
N VAL A 90 0.38 7.42 -16.99
CA VAL A 90 0.57 7.03 -18.39
C VAL A 90 -0.56 7.59 -19.24
N ALA A 91 -0.24 8.05 -20.45
CA ALA A 91 -1.22 8.43 -21.45
C ALA A 91 -1.82 7.18 -22.11
N ASN A 92 -3.03 7.31 -22.65
CA ASN A 92 -3.71 6.25 -23.40
C ASN A 92 -3.76 4.91 -22.63
N LEU A 93 -4.22 4.98 -21.37
CA LEU A 93 -4.39 3.80 -20.53
C LEU A 93 -5.38 2.84 -21.19
N ASP A 94 -4.96 1.61 -21.41
CA ASP A 94 -5.82 0.56 -21.96
C ASP A 94 -7.07 0.35 -21.09
N THR A 95 -8.22 0.12 -21.73
CA THR A 95 -9.52 -0.01 -21.05
C THR A 95 -9.54 -1.18 -20.07
N ALA A 96 -8.88 -2.30 -20.39
CA ALA A 96 -8.82 -3.44 -19.47
C ALA A 96 -7.98 -3.10 -18.24
N LEU A 97 -6.84 -2.43 -18.43
CA LEU A 97 -6.01 -1.94 -17.33
C LEU A 97 -6.72 -0.89 -16.48
N GLN A 98 -7.47 0.03 -17.10
CA GLN A 98 -8.32 0.99 -16.39
C GLN A 98 -9.33 0.28 -15.49
N GLY A 99 -10.03 -0.72 -16.03
CA GLY A 99 -10.97 -1.54 -15.26
C GLY A 99 -10.29 -2.32 -14.12
N ALA A 100 -9.10 -2.84 -14.36
CA ALA A 100 -8.33 -3.55 -13.33
C ALA A 100 -7.93 -2.63 -12.16
N LEU A 101 -7.45 -1.42 -12.45
CA LEU A 101 -7.10 -0.43 -11.41
C LEU A 101 -8.35 0.03 -10.62
N GLN A 102 -9.50 0.19 -11.28
CA GLN A 102 -10.77 0.48 -10.60
C GLN A 102 -11.18 -0.66 -9.67
N ASN A 103 -11.11 -1.90 -10.14
CA ASN A 103 -11.40 -3.08 -9.32
C ASN A 103 -10.43 -3.21 -8.14
N GLN A 104 -9.15 -2.90 -8.36
CA GLN A 104 -8.13 -2.90 -7.32
C GLN A 104 -8.43 -1.86 -6.23
N LEU A 105 -8.85 -0.65 -6.61
CA LEU A 105 -9.28 0.39 -5.66
C LEU A 105 -10.44 -0.08 -4.78
N VAL A 106 -11.47 -0.66 -5.40
CA VAL A 106 -12.65 -1.20 -4.68
C VAL A 106 -12.25 -2.32 -3.73
N SER A 107 -11.44 -3.28 -4.21
CA SER A 107 -10.94 -4.41 -3.42
C SER A 107 -10.15 -3.95 -2.20
N LEU A 108 -9.25 -2.98 -2.38
CA LEU A 108 -8.44 -2.44 -1.29
C LEU A 108 -9.29 -1.75 -0.22
N GLU A 109 -10.30 -0.99 -0.62
CA GLU A 109 -11.19 -0.33 0.33
C GLU A 109 -12.08 -1.34 1.06
N GLN A 110 -12.57 -2.39 0.39
CA GLN A 110 -13.31 -3.49 1.02
C GLN A 110 -12.44 -4.24 2.04
N ALA A 111 -11.21 -4.59 1.67
CA ALA A 111 -10.26 -5.27 2.56
C ALA A 111 -9.97 -4.41 3.81
N ARG A 112 -9.75 -3.11 3.61
CA ARG A 112 -9.55 -2.15 4.71
C ARG A 112 -10.75 -2.09 5.66
N ARG A 113 -11.98 -2.02 5.12
CA ARG A 113 -13.22 -2.03 5.93
C ARG A 113 -13.38 -3.32 6.72
N LYS A 114 -13.09 -4.47 6.11
CA LYS A 114 -13.14 -5.78 6.77
C LYS A 114 -12.16 -5.83 7.95
N LEU A 115 -10.92 -5.40 7.74
CA LEU A 115 -9.90 -5.37 8.78
C LEU A 115 -10.30 -4.44 9.95
N ARG A 116 -10.88 -3.28 9.65
CA ARG A 116 -11.39 -2.37 10.70
C ARG A 116 -12.50 -2.97 11.54
N LYS A 117 -13.46 -3.67 10.91
CA LYS A 117 -14.54 -4.35 11.64
C LYS A 117 -14.00 -5.44 12.56
N LEU A 118 -13.00 -6.21 12.10
CA LEU A 118 -12.34 -7.23 12.90
C LEU A 118 -11.69 -6.62 14.15
N HIS A 119 -10.85 -5.59 13.98
CA HIS A 119 -10.20 -4.93 15.13
C HIS A 119 -11.19 -4.29 16.11
N ALA A 120 -12.28 -3.69 15.62
CA ALA A 120 -13.33 -3.16 16.49
C ALA A 120 -14.02 -4.27 17.32
N SER A 121 -14.20 -5.46 16.73
CA SER A 121 -14.79 -6.61 17.42
C SER A 121 -13.84 -7.26 18.44
N GLU A 122 -12.53 -7.23 18.18
CA GLU A 122 -11.50 -7.75 19.10
C GLU A 122 -11.33 -6.86 20.33
N GLY A 123 -11.27 -5.54 20.16
CA GLY A 123 -11.18 -4.59 21.28
C GLY A 123 -12.37 -4.70 22.25
N HIS A 124 -13.55 -5.06 21.75
CA HIS A 124 -14.72 -5.29 22.60
C HIS A 124 -14.54 -6.55 23.47
N LYS A 125 -13.94 -7.63 22.94
CA LYS A 125 -13.70 -8.87 23.71
C LYS A 125 -12.65 -8.70 24.82
N THR A 126 -11.60 -7.91 24.60
CA THR A 126 -10.57 -7.65 25.61
C THR A 126 -11.11 -6.79 26.77
N SER A 127 -12.02 -5.84 26.48
CA SER A 127 -12.63 -4.99 27.52
C SER A 127 -13.58 -5.76 28.46
N VAL A 128 -14.28 -6.78 27.94
CA VAL A 128 -15.23 -7.58 28.73
C VAL A 128 -14.52 -8.59 29.65
N GLN A 129 -13.30 -9.03 29.33
CA GLN A 129 -12.51 -9.91 30.20
C GLN A 129 -11.80 -9.16 31.35
N ALA A 130 -11.44 -7.88 31.17
CA ALA A 130 -10.77 -7.09 32.21
C ALA A 130 -11.69 -6.70 33.39
N GLN A 131 -13.02 -6.76 33.23
CA GLN A 131 -13.99 -6.44 34.29
C GLN A 131 -14.38 -7.63 35.19
N LYS A 132 -13.77 -8.82 35.01
CA LYS A 132 -13.93 -9.97 35.91
C LYS A 132 -12.70 -10.17 36.82
N GLN A 133 -12.32 -9.16 37.60
CA GLN A 133 -11.49 -9.41 38.78
C GLN A 133 -12.39 -9.65 40.00
N PRO A 134 -12.18 -10.71 40.79
CA PRO A 134 -12.98 -10.96 41.98
C PRO A 134 -12.61 -9.93 43.05
N VAL A 135 -13.64 -9.25 43.58
CA VAL A 135 -13.54 -8.34 44.71
C VAL A 135 -12.94 -9.12 45.90
N ARG A 136 -11.69 -8.79 46.27
CA ARG A 136 -11.08 -9.27 47.52
C ARG A 136 -11.77 -8.55 48.67
N THR A 137 -12.50 -9.29 49.49
CA THR A 137 -13.04 -8.82 50.76
C THR A 137 -11.89 -8.59 51.76
N PRO A 138 -11.93 -7.52 52.58
CA PRO A 138 -10.91 -7.30 53.60
C PRO A 138 -11.12 -8.24 54.80
N ASN A 139 -10.03 -8.86 55.27
CA ASN A 139 -10.03 -9.70 56.47
C ASN A 139 -10.27 -8.86 57.74
N PRO A 140 -10.97 -9.40 58.76
CA PRO A 140 -11.18 -8.71 60.01
C PRO A 140 -9.89 -8.68 60.83
N VAL A 141 -9.66 -7.54 61.50
CA VAL A 141 -8.59 -7.29 62.45
C VAL A 141 -8.92 -8.04 63.75
N ASN A 142 -8.05 -8.96 64.17
CA ASN A 142 -8.12 -9.55 65.50
C ASN A 142 -7.29 -8.73 66.51
N ARG A 143 -7.91 -8.50 67.67
CA ARG A 143 -7.42 -7.76 68.82
C ARG A 143 -6.66 -8.68 69.78
#